data_AF-A0A6A3AZI8-F1
#
_entry.id   AF-A0A6A3AZI8-F1
#
_cell.length_a   1.000
_cell.length_b   1.000
_cell.length_c   1.000
_cell.angle_alpha   90.00
_cell.angle_beta   90.00
_cell.angle_gamma   90.00
#
_symmetry.space_group_name_H-M   'P 1'
#
loop_
_entity.id
_entity.type
_entity.pdbx_description
1 polymer ?
#
loop_
_entity_poly.entity_id
_entity_poly.type
_entity_poly.pdbx_seq_one_letter_code
_entity_poly.pdbx_strand_id
1 'polypeptide(L)'
;MKNNTVVLTTLNSAWVTPNSVLDLFLTSFKLGNGTRRFLRHLVIIALDEKAYNRCRIVHRHCFALRTHGDADILWFRDPFTRFIPDADFQIACDYYKGSSDDMENNPNGGFYYVKSNNRTIEFYRFWFSSRETYPKHHDQAVLDKIKSHPYISEKIRLRIKFLDTAYFGGLCELSKDLNQVCTMHANCCYGMLNKLNDMKIMLQDWRTFNSLPLKHRNVSIFTWRVPRFCRKSDIEPKQGLCNSHGMRISHSHVWLAGNLISDNVLLLIVDFFRYITGNVITSIPLGYNANTSDAGDIPMFNKVGSCIDV
;
A
#
# COMPACT_ATOMS: atom_id res chain seq x y z
N MET A 1 -17.30 16.66 6.12
CA MET A 1 -16.39 16.14 7.17
C MET A 1 -15.28 17.15 7.37
N LYS A 2 -15.14 17.74 8.57
CA LYS A 2 -13.86 18.33 9.00
C LYS A 2 -12.91 17.16 9.30
N ASN A 3 -12.49 16.43 8.27
CA ASN A 3 -11.66 15.24 8.45
C ASN A 3 -10.21 15.60 8.18
N ASN A 4 -9.39 15.54 9.23
CA ASN A 4 -7.93 15.54 9.15
C ASN A 4 -7.41 14.19 8.63
N THR A 5 -8.13 13.58 7.68
CA THR A 5 -7.74 12.32 7.05
C THR A 5 -6.76 12.61 5.93
N VAL A 6 -5.67 11.85 5.92
CA VAL A 6 -4.73 11.76 4.82
C VAL A 6 -4.73 10.31 4.32
N VAL A 7 -4.95 10.13 3.03
CA VAL A 7 -4.72 8.84 2.37
C VAL A 7 -3.31 8.88 1.78
N LEU A 8 -2.42 8.05 2.29
CA LEU A 8 -1.02 8.00 1.85
C LEU A 8 -0.79 6.79 0.96
N THR A 9 -0.10 7.00 -0.15
CA THR A 9 0.30 5.97 -1.12
C THR A 9 1.70 6.29 -1.64
N THR A 10 2.42 5.27 -2.10
CA THR A 10 3.69 5.42 -2.81
C THR A 10 3.56 5.00 -4.27
N LEU A 11 4.44 5.51 -5.13
CA LEU A 11 4.36 5.30 -6.59
C LEU A 11 5.74 5.35 -7.27
N ASN A 12 6.14 4.31 -8.00
CA ASN A 12 7.36 4.32 -8.82
C ASN A 12 7.10 4.37 -10.35
N SER A 13 8.16 4.55 -11.12
CA SER A 13 8.26 4.71 -12.59
C SER A 13 7.62 3.58 -13.38
N ALA A 14 7.52 2.41 -12.78
CA ALA A 14 6.94 1.24 -13.39
C ALA A 14 5.41 1.32 -13.46
N TRP A 15 4.80 2.17 -12.62
CA TRP A 15 3.35 2.26 -12.47
C TRP A 15 2.73 3.54 -13.05
N VAL A 16 3.49 4.32 -13.81
CA VAL A 16 3.09 5.67 -14.25
C VAL A 16 2.93 5.86 -15.76
N THR A 17 3.09 4.80 -16.56
CA THR A 17 2.79 4.88 -17.99
C THR A 17 1.30 5.18 -18.21
N PRO A 18 0.89 5.86 -19.28
CA PRO A 18 -0.54 6.08 -19.53
C PRO A 18 -1.32 4.76 -19.58
N ASN A 19 -2.49 4.72 -18.95
CA ASN A 19 -3.34 3.55 -18.77
C ASN A 19 -2.72 2.42 -17.92
N SER A 20 -1.79 2.77 -17.03
CA SER A 20 -1.18 1.88 -16.04
C SER A 20 -1.93 1.87 -14.70
N VAL A 21 -1.33 1.24 -13.69
CA VAL A 21 -1.89 1.15 -12.34
C VAL A 21 -2.23 2.50 -11.72
N LEU A 22 -1.41 3.55 -11.87
CA LEU A 22 -1.76 4.86 -11.31
C LEU A 22 -3.13 5.34 -11.82
N ASP A 23 -3.36 5.24 -13.12
CA ASP A 23 -4.60 5.66 -13.74
C ASP A 23 -5.78 4.79 -13.27
N LEU A 24 -5.56 3.48 -13.09
CA LEU A 24 -6.56 2.55 -12.54
C LEU A 24 -6.87 2.84 -11.06
N PHE A 25 -5.85 3.09 -10.24
CA PHE A 25 -5.98 3.45 -8.83
C PHE A 25 -6.81 4.73 -8.67
N LEU A 26 -6.44 5.80 -9.37
CA LEU A 26 -7.19 7.06 -9.34
C LEU A 26 -8.61 6.90 -9.92
N THR A 27 -8.77 6.04 -10.93
CA THR A 27 -10.10 5.70 -11.48
C THR A 27 -10.96 4.95 -10.46
N SER A 28 -10.37 4.10 -9.62
CA SER A 28 -11.10 3.37 -8.57
C SER A 28 -11.76 4.33 -7.57
N PHE A 29 -11.09 5.41 -7.17
CA PHE A 29 -11.72 6.47 -6.36
C PHE A 29 -12.86 7.19 -7.07
N LYS A 30 -12.78 7.38 -8.39
CA LYS A 30 -13.82 8.09 -9.16
C LYS A 30 -15.07 7.23 -9.34
N LEU A 31 -14.88 5.92 -9.50
CA LEU A 31 -15.95 4.95 -9.77
C LEU A 31 -16.49 4.25 -8.51
N GLY A 32 -15.73 4.26 -7.42
CA GLY A 32 -16.15 3.64 -6.16
C GLY A 32 -17.27 4.43 -5.47
N ASN A 33 -18.07 3.71 -4.68
CA ASN A 33 -19.21 4.32 -4.00
C ASN A 33 -18.74 5.12 -2.77
N GLY A 34 -18.95 6.43 -2.79
CA GLY A 34 -18.55 7.34 -1.71
C GLY A 34 -17.06 7.64 -1.61
N THR A 35 -16.22 7.10 -2.51
CA THR A 35 -14.75 7.18 -2.41
C THR A 35 -14.16 8.43 -3.08
N ARG A 36 -14.88 9.06 -4.03
CA ARG A 36 -14.39 10.24 -4.79
C ARG A 36 -13.90 11.38 -3.91
N ARG A 37 -14.50 11.58 -2.73
CA ARG A 37 -14.10 12.64 -1.79
C ARG A 37 -12.66 12.48 -1.29
N PHE A 38 -12.14 11.26 -1.20
CA PHE A 38 -10.79 10.98 -0.71
C PHE A 38 -9.69 11.45 -1.67
N LEU A 39 -10.00 11.69 -2.96
CA LEU A 39 -9.03 12.27 -3.89
C LEU A 39 -8.49 13.63 -3.43
N ARG A 40 -9.27 14.40 -2.65
CA ARG A 40 -8.79 15.68 -2.06
C ARG A 40 -7.84 15.49 -0.87
N HIS A 41 -7.81 14.28 -0.32
CA HIS A 41 -7.04 13.90 0.87
C HIS A 41 -5.90 12.91 0.52
N LEU A 42 -5.81 12.52 -0.76
CA LEU A 42 -4.80 11.60 -1.25
C LEU A 42 -3.47 12.33 -1.38
N VAL A 43 -2.43 11.79 -0.78
CA VAL A 43 -1.04 12.21 -0.90
C VAL A 43 -0.27 11.06 -1.54
N ILE A 44 0.34 11.33 -2.69
CA ILE A 44 1.15 10.35 -3.43
C ILE A 44 2.63 10.68 -3.24
N ILE A 45 3.37 9.75 -2.70
CA ILE A 45 4.82 9.81 -2.55
C ILE A 45 5.45 9.11 -3.75
N ALA A 46 5.89 9.89 -4.73
CA ALA A 46 6.56 9.43 -5.92
C ALA A 46 8.01 9.05 -5.63
N LEU A 47 8.38 7.84 -6.04
CA LEU A 47 9.59 7.17 -5.63
C LEU A 47 10.79 7.41 -6.54
N ASP A 48 10.50 7.93 -7.74
CA ASP A 48 11.48 8.37 -8.72
C ASP A 48 10.95 9.54 -9.56
N GLU A 49 11.83 10.13 -10.35
CA GLU A 49 11.57 11.33 -11.13
C GLU A 49 10.46 11.12 -12.18
N LYS A 50 10.47 9.98 -12.87
CA LYS A 50 9.44 9.67 -13.88
C LYS A 50 8.07 9.55 -13.22
N ALA A 51 8.00 8.91 -12.06
CA ALA A 51 6.77 8.81 -11.28
C ALA A 51 6.27 10.17 -10.81
N TYR A 52 7.19 11.00 -10.32
CA TYR A 52 6.88 12.34 -9.81
C TYR A 52 6.33 13.24 -10.93
N ASN A 53 6.99 13.24 -12.08
CA ASN A 53 6.59 14.03 -13.24
C ASN A 53 5.21 13.62 -13.75
N ARG A 54 4.91 12.32 -13.82
CA ARG A 54 3.55 11.87 -14.16
C ARG A 54 2.53 12.26 -13.09
N CYS A 55 2.86 12.01 -11.82
CA CYS A 55 1.95 12.23 -10.70
C CYS A 55 1.43 13.67 -10.69
N ARG A 56 2.33 14.66 -10.85
CA ARG A 56 1.98 16.08 -10.88
C ARG A 56 1.00 16.48 -11.97
N ILE A 57 0.94 15.72 -13.07
CA ILE A 57 -0.01 15.96 -14.17
C ILE A 57 -1.40 15.43 -13.81
N VAL A 58 -1.48 14.31 -13.10
CA VAL A 58 -2.76 13.60 -12.84
C VAL A 58 -3.33 13.85 -11.44
N HIS A 59 -2.53 14.36 -10.51
CA HIS A 59 -2.90 14.55 -9.11
C HIS A 59 -2.18 15.75 -8.47
N ARG A 60 -2.88 16.46 -7.56
CA ARG A 60 -2.41 17.73 -6.99
C ARG A 60 -1.36 17.54 -5.88
N HIS A 61 -1.49 16.50 -5.06
CA HIS A 61 -0.66 16.30 -3.87
C HIS A 61 0.35 15.18 -4.13
N CYS A 62 1.41 15.52 -4.86
CA CYS A 62 2.50 14.62 -5.22
C CYS A 62 3.83 15.12 -4.61
N PHE A 63 4.57 14.23 -3.95
CA PHE A 63 5.85 14.54 -3.32
C PHE A 63 6.92 13.54 -3.76
N ALA A 64 8.15 13.99 -3.97
CA ALA A 64 9.25 13.10 -4.36
C ALA A 64 9.97 12.54 -3.13
N LEU A 65 10.26 11.24 -3.13
CA LEU A 65 11.09 10.56 -2.14
C LEU A 65 11.90 9.47 -2.86
N ARG A 66 13.24 9.52 -2.88
CA ARG A 66 14.02 8.49 -3.58
C ARG A 66 14.05 7.15 -2.82
N THR A 67 13.08 6.27 -3.09
CA THR A 67 13.05 4.86 -2.66
C THR A 67 12.41 3.99 -3.78
N HIS A 68 12.02 2.72 -3.57
CA HIS A 68 11.30 1.91 -4.57
C HIS A 68 10.04 1.27 -3.94
N GLY A 69 8.96 1.09 -4.70
CA GLY A 69 7.65 0.60 -4.19
C GLY A 69 6.52 0.65 -5.24
N ASP A 70 5.49 -0.18 -5.10
CA ASP A 70 4.61 -0.65 -6.19
C ASP A 70 3.10 -0.51 -5.98
N ALA A 71 2.36 0.14 -6.87
CA ALA A 71 0.91 0.27 -6.70
C ALA A 71 0.13 -1.06 -6.96
N ASP A 72 -0.76 -1.53 -6.07
CA ASP A 72 -1.47 -2.82 -6.20
C ASP A 72 -2.81 -2.97 -5.43
N ILE A 73 -3.47 -1.88 -5.03
CA ILE A 73 -4.78 -1.91 -4.34
C ILE A 73 -5.83 -1.10 -5.09
N LEU A 74 -7.06 -1.59 -5.11
CA LEU A 74 -8.22 -0.90 -5.68
C LEU A 74 -9.27 -0.61 -4.60
N TRP A 75 -9.93 0.54 -4.73
CA TRP A 75 -11.00 0.99 -3.84
C TRP A 75 -12.36 0.91 -4.53
N PHE A 76 -13.30 0.20 -3.92
CA PHE A 76 -14.65 -0.02 -4.45
C PHE A 76 -15.74 0.65 -3.62
N ARG A 77 -15.54 0.77 -2.30
CA ARG A 77 -16.50 1.39 -1.38
C ARG A 77 -15.80 2.14 -0.27
N ASP A 78 -16.50 3.12 0.29
CA ASP A 78 -16.10 3.82 1.50
C ASP A 78 -15.82 2.86 2.67
N PRO A 79 -14.55 2.71 3.12
CA PRO A 79 -14.20 1.75 4.17
C PRO A 79 -14.51 2.26 5.58
N PHE A 80 -14.82 3.56 5.75
CA PHE A 80 -14.99 4.16 7.07
C PHE A 80 -16.11 3.55 7.90
N THR A 81 -17.17 3.07 7.23
CA THR A 81 -18.29 2.40 7.90
C THR A 81 -17.93 1.03 8.45
N ARG A 82 -16.73 0.51 8.13
CA ARG A 82 -16.22 -0.80 8.57
C ARG A 82 -15.14 -0.69 9.63
N PHE A 83 -14.61 0.51 9.90
CA PHE A 83 -13.56 0.69 10.89
C PHE A 83 -14.10 0.57 12.30
N ILE A 84 -13.33 -0.12 13.14
CA ILE A 84 -13.64 -0.36 14.54
C ILE A 84 -13.36 0.93 15.33
N PRO A 85 -14.37 1.56 15.96
CA PRO A 85 -14.24 2.90 16.53
C PRO A 85 -13.26 3.02 17.69
N ASP A 86 -12.91 1.95 18.38
CA ASP A 86 -11.99 1.97 19.53
C ASP A 86 -10.57 1.51 19.16
N ALA A 87 -10.29 1.09 17.93
CA ALA A 87 -8.93 0.68 17.56
C ALA A 87 -7.99 1.87 17.37
N ASP A 88 -6.71 1.69 17.70
CA ASP A 88 -5.63 2.65 17.44
C ASP A 88 -4.98 2.36 16.07
N PHE A 89 -4.76 1.07 15.77
CA PHE A 89 -4.18 0.57 14.53
C PHE A 89 -5.04 -0.58 13.98
N GLN A 90 -5.46 -0.48 12.72
CA GLN A 90 -6.24 -1.52 12.05
C GLN A 90 -5.60 -1.90 10.73
N ILE A 91 -5.55 -3.19 10.43
CA ILE A 91 -4.85 -3.71 9.27
C ILE A 91 -5.68 -4.79 8.57
N ALA A 92 -5.63 -4.83 7.25
CA ALA A 92 -6.17 -5.94 6.46
C ALA A 92 -5.49 -7.28 6.80
N CYS A 93 -6.12 -8.37 6.36
CA CYS A 93 -5.62 -9.72 6.58
C CYS A 93 -5.44 -10.49 5.27
N ASP A 94 -4.44 -11.36 5.24
CA ASP A 94 -4.43 -12.46 4.28
C ASP A 94 -5.43 -13.50 4.78
N TYR A 95 -5.31 -13.97 6.03
CA TYR A 95 -6.25 -14.91 6.63
C TYR A 95 -6.92 -14.35 7.88
N TYR A 96 -8.25 -14.23 7.83
CA TYR A 96 -9.09 -13.77 8.94
C TYR A 96 -9.78 -14.95 9.63
N LYS A 97 -9.50 -15.15 10.92
CA LYS A 97 -10.00 -16.26 11.75
C LYS A 97 -11.40 -16.07 12.31
N GLY A 98 -12.07 -14.96 11.97
CA GLY A 98 -13.44 -14.67 12.36
C GLY A 98 -13.61 -13.67 13.50
N SER A 99 -12.52 -13.24 14.14
CA SER A 99 -12.53 -12.18 15.17
C SER A 99 -11.47 -11.13 14.89
N SER A 100 -11.83 -9.86 15.05
CA SER A 100 -10.93 -8.72 14.85
C SER A 100 -9.88 -8.58 15.94
N ASP A 101 -10.09 -9.24 17.08
CA ASP A 101 -9.21 -9.23 18.25
C ASP A 101 -8.22 -10.40 18.26
N ASP A 102 -8.41 -11.37 17.38
CA ASP A 102 -7.57 -12.55 17.34
C ASP A 102 -6.18 -12.20 16.80
N MET A 103 -5.18 -12.22 17.68
CA MET A 103 -3.78 -11.97 17.32
C MET A 103 -3.20 -13.05 16.42
N GLU A 104 -3.88 -14.18 16.23
CA GLU A 104 -3.48 -15.22 15.28
C GLU A 104 -3.92 -14.94 13.84
N ASN A 105 -4.64 -13.84 13.58
CA ASN A 105 -4.91 -13.37 12.21
C ASN A 105 -3.61 -13.01 11.49
N ASN A 106 -3.50 -13.33 10.20
CA ASN A 106 -2.32 -12.99 9.42
C ASN A 106 -2.43 -11.56 8.85
N PRO A 107 -1.64 -10.59 9.35
CA PRO A 107 -1.68 -9.22 8.86
C PRO A 107 -1.28 -9.17 7.39
N ASN A 108 -2.01 -8.39 6.59
CA ASN A 108 -1.68 -8.07 5.21
C ASN A 108 -1.29 -6.59 5.13
N GLY A 109 -0.11 -6.34 4.59
CA GLY A 109 0.43 -5.00 4.52
C GLY A 109 -0.36 -4.06 3.63
N GLY A 110 -1.16 -4.55 2.69
CA GLY A 110 -1.82 -3.73 1.69
C GLY A 110 -2.66 -2.58 2.25
N PHE A 111 -3.35 -2.75 3.38
CA PHE A 111 -4.24 -1.70 3.86
C PHE A 111 -4.16 -1.51 5.36
N TYR A 112 -3.97 -0.25 5.76
CA TYR A 112 -3.98 0.19 7.16
C TYR A 112 -4.90 1.38 7.37
N TYR A 113 -5.56 1.38 8.51
CA TYR A 113 -6.22 2.56 9.07
C TYR A 113 -5.67 2.84 10.46
N VAL A 114 -5.09 4.02 10.65
CA VAL A 114 -4.39 4.37 11.89
C VAL A 114 -4.86 5.72 12.40
N LYS A 115 -5.16 5.76 13.70
CA LYS A 115 -5.43 7.01 14.42
C LYS A 115 -4.14 7.54 15.00
N SER A 116 -3.73 8.74 14.60
CA SER A 116 -2.59 9.40 15.24
C SER A 116 -2.86 9.60 16.72
N ASN A 117 -2.00 9.02 17.55
CA ASN A 117 -1.87 9.24 18.97
C ASN A 117 -0.50 8.74 19.46
N ASN A 118 -0.13 9.08 20.70
CA ASN A 118 1.14 8.69 21.30
C ASN A 118 1.41 7.17 21.24
N ARG A 119 0.38 6.31 21.34
CA ARG A 119 0.56 4.85 21.28
C ARG A 119 0.98 4.41 19.89
N THR A 120 0.33 4.95 18.85
CA THR A 120 0.68 4.62 17.45
C THR A 120 2.06 5.13 17.06
N ILE A 121 2.48 6.30 17.54
CA ILE A 121 3.84 6.83 17.32
C ILE A 121 4.88 5.88 17.92
N GLU A 122 4.70 5.50 19.19
CA GLU A 122 5.59 4.56 19.88
C GLU A 122 5.59 3.17 19.23
N PHE A 123 4.43 2.72 18.75
CA PHE A 123 4.32 1.46 18.02
C PHE A 123 5.11 1.48 16.70
N TYR A 124 5.00 2.53 15.89
CA TYR A 124 5.77 2.63 14.65
C TYR A 124 7.27 2.69 14.91
N ARG A 125 7.72 3.39 15.97
CA ARG A 125 9.14 3.37 16.41
C ARG A 125 9.59 1.96 16.77
N PHE A 126 8.80 1.24 17.55
CA PHE A 126 9.10 -0.13 17.96
C PHE A 126 9.12 -1.11 16.77
N TRP A 127 8.15 -1.00 15.87
CA TRP A 127 8.10 -1.82 14.66
C TRP A 127 9.30 -1.55 13.76
N PHE A 128 9.67 -0.28 13.58
CA PHE A 128 10.85 0.11 12.84
C PHE A 128 12.14 -0.46 13.44
N SER A 129 12.36 -0.30 14.76
CA SER A 129 13.56 -0.80 15.43
C SER A 129 13.62 -2.34 15.47
N SER A 130 12.47 -3.02 15.51
CA SER A 130 12.40 -4.49 15.50
C SER A 130 13.00 -5.12 14.23
N ARG A 131 13.19 -4.33 13.16
CA ARG A 131 13.86 -4.80 11.94
C ARG A 131 15.32 -5.17 12.18
N GLU A 132 15.99 -4.56 13.17
CA GLU A 132 17.36 -4.93 13.55
C GLU A 132 17.43 -6.36 14.10
N THR A 133 16.38 -6.80 14.80
CA THR A 133 16.23 -8.17 15.31
C THR A 133 15.86 -9.16 14.20
N TYR A 134 15.16 -8.70 13.14
CA TYR A 134 14.67 -9.53 12.05
C TYR A 134 15.14 -9.04 10.66
N PRO A 135 16.46 -8.96 10.40
CA PRO A 135 17.02 -8.25 9.23
C PRO A 135 16.63 -8.86 7.88
N LYS A 136 16.29 -10.16 7.82
CA LYS A 136 15.92 -10.86 6.59
C LYS A 136 14.41 -10.89 6.29
N HIS A 137 13.59 -10.35 7.19
CA HIS A 137 12.13 -10.37 7.04
C HIS A 137 11.65 -9.00 6.54
N HIS A 138 10.64 -8.98 5.69
CA HIS A 138 9.95 -7.75 5.28
C HIS A 138 9.01 -7.23 6.38
N ASP A 139 8.50 -6.00 6.27
CA ASP A 139 7.74 -5.32 7.33
C ASP A 139 6.52 -6.11 7.82
N GLN A 140 5.69 -6.63 6.91
CA GLN A 140 4.53 -7.46 7.26
C GLN A 140 4.95 -8.71 8.05
N ALA A 141 6.04 -9.39 7.68
CA ALA A 141 6.53 -10.56 8.40
C ALA A 141 7.13 -10.18 9.76
N VAL A 142 7.73 -8.99 9.90
CA VAL A 142 8.17 -8.50 11.21
C VAL A 142 6.97 -8.14 12.08
N LEU A 143 5.95 -7.48 11.54
CA LEU A 143 4.71 -7.18 12.26
C LEU A 143 4.08 -8.46 12.82
N ASP A 144 3.98 -9.49 11.98
CA ASP A 144 3.43 -10.78 12.38
C ASP A 144 4.20 -11.43 13.54
N LYS A 145 5.52 -11.20 13.63
CA LYS A 145 6.34 -11.68 14.75
C LYS A 145 6.17 -10.85 16.02
N ILE A 146 5.97 -9.54 15.91
CA ILE A 146 5.98 -8.62 17.06
C ILE A 146 4.60 -8.23 17.57
N LYS A 147 3.52 -8.48 16.82
CA LYS A 147 2.15 -8.02 17.15
C LYS A 147 1.66 -8.46 18.54
N SER A 148 2.16 -9.58 19.05
CA SER A 148 1.84 -10.12 20.38
C SER A 148 2.88 -9.78 21.46
N HIS A 149 3.86 -8.93 21.14
CA HIS A 149 4.95 -8.60 22.06
C HIS A 149 4.43 -7.79 23.28
N PRO A 150 4.85 -8.10 24.52
CA PRO A 150 4.38 -7.42 25.75
C PRO A 150 4.54 -5.90 25.73
N TYR A 151 5.56 -5.39 25.05
CA TYR A 151 5.72 -3.94 24.84
C TYR A 151 4.46 -3.29 24.23
N ILE A 152 3.80 -3.98 23.28
CA ILE A 152 2.61 -3.49 22.58
C ILE A 152 1.39 -3.54 23.50
N SER A 153 1.13 -4.67 24.13
CA SER A 153 -0.09 -4.91 24.93
C SER A 153 -0.02 -4.29 26.33
N GLU A 154 1.14 -4.30 26.97
CA GLU A 154 1.28 -3.93 28.39
C GLU A 154 1.82 -2.51 28.58
N LYS A 155 2.90 -2.16 27.84
CA LYS A 155 3.58 -0.86 28.01
C LYS A 155 2.87 0.25 27.26
N ILE A 156 2.69 0.14 25.94
CA ILE A 156 2.01 1.18 25.15
C ILE A 156 0.49 1.02 25.14
N ARG A 157 -0.01 -0.20 25.44
CA ARG A 157 -1.44 -0.55 25.45
C ARG A 157 -2.14 -0.21 24.14
N LEU A 158 -1.50 -0.55 23.02
CA LEU A 158 -2.02 -0.29 21.68
C LEU A 158 -3.16 -1.25 21.37
N ARG A 159 -4.27 -0.72 20.85
CA ARG A 159 -5.39 -1.54 20.36
C ARG A 159 -5.21 -1.82 18.87
N ILE A 160 -4.69 -3.00 18.57
CA ILE A 160 -4.62 -3.56 17.22
C ILE A 160 -5.95 -4.24 16.91
N LYS A 161 -6.51 -4.00 15.72
CA LYS A 161 -7.61 -4.80 15.18
C LYS A 161 -7.31 -5.28 13.77
N PHE A 162 -7.85 -6.44 13.45
CA PHE A 162 -7.74 -7.07 12.14
C PHE A 162 -9.02 -6.84 11.35
N LEU A 163 -8.87 -6.42 10.09
CA LEU A 163 -9.99 -6.11 9.21
C LEU A 163 -10.40 -7.35 8.42
N ASP A 164 -11.69 -7.66 8.45
CA ASP A 164 -12.29 -8.85 7.83
C ASP A 164 -12.11 -8.85 6.30
N THR A 165 -11.67 -9.98 5.75
CA THR A 165 -11.47 -10.20 4.31
C THR A 165 -12.76 -10.13 3.50
N ALA A 166 -13.92 -10.23 4.14
CA ALA A 166 -15.21 -9.93 3.52
C ALA A 166 -15.29 -8.49 2.99
N TYR A 167 -14.64 -7.53 3.67
CA TYR A 167 -14.64 -6.12 3.27
C TYR A 167 -13.29 -5.69 2.66
N PHE A 168 -12.18 -6.21 3.18
CA PHE A 168 -10.82 -5.86 2.76
C PHE A 168 -10.15 -7.09 2.14
N GLY A 169 -10.56 -7.42 0.92
CA GLY A 169 -10.17 -8.66 0.26
C GLY A 169 -8.81 -8.59 -0.46
N GLY A 170 -8.36 -9.75 -0.91
CA GLY A 170 -7.17 -9.93 -1.72
C GLY A 170 -7.43 -10.85 -2.92
N LEU A 171 -6.52 -10.92 -3.90
CA LEU A 171 -6.58 -11.93 -4.96
C LEU A 171 -6.38 -13.36 -4.41
N CYS A 172 -5.65 -13.51 -3.32
CA CYS A 172 -5.54 -14.80 -2.62
C CYS A 172 -6.81 -15.12 -1.81
N GLU A 173 -7.42 -14.10 -1.21
CA GLU A 173 -8.59 -14.19 -0.34
C GLU A 173 -9.69 -13.25 -0.83
N LEU A 174 -10.34 -13.69 -1.92
CA LEU A 174 -11.35 -12.90 -2.59
C LEU A 174 -12.54 -12.64 -1.66
N SER A 175 -12.91 -11.35 -1.55
CA SER A 175 -14.22 -11.00 -0.98
C SER A 175 -15.32 -11.61 -1.85
N LYS A 176 -16.24 -12.34 -1.22
CA LYS A 176 -17.30 -13.09 -1.92
C LYS A 176 -18.48 -12.22 -2.32
N ASP A 177 -18.64 -11.05 -1.71
CA ASP A 177 -19.81 -10.20 -1.88
C ASP A 177 -19.43 -8.78 -2.33
N LEU A 178 -19.70 -8.48 -3.60
CA LEU A 178 -19.46 -7.15 -4.19
C LEU A 178 -20.35 -6.05 -3.57
N ASN A 179 -21.44 -6.41 -2.88
CA ASN A 179 -22.21 -5.45 -2.10
C ASN A 179 -21.45 -4.95 -0.87
N GLN A 180 -20.45 -5.69 -0.40
CA GLN A 180 -19.76 -5.43 0.87
C GLN A 180 -18.32 -4.99 0.69
N VAL A 181 -17.62 -5.50 -0.33
CA VAL A 181 -16.21 -5.18 -0.61
C VAL A 181 -15.92 -3.68 -0.58
N CYS A 182 -14.88 -3.31 0.15
CA CYS A 182 -14.35 -1.95 0.27
C CYS A 182 -13.07 -1.80 -0.53
N THR A 183 -12.11 -2.70 -0.33
CA THR A 183 -10.84 -2.72 -1.07
C THR A 183 -10.49 -4.11 -1.55
N MET A 184 -9.73 -4.19 -2.64
CA MET A 184 -9.07 -5.42 -3.08
C MET A 184 -7.59 -5.18 -3.28
N HIS A 185 -6.76 -6.00 -2.64
CA HIS A 185 -5.32 -6.02 -2.81
C HIS A 185 -4.91 -7.09 -3.84
N ALA A 186 -4.04 -6.76 -4.79
CA ALA A 186 -3.41 -7.73 -5.69
C ALA A 186 -2.27 -8.51 -4.99
N ASN A 187 -2.53 -8.97 -3.76
CA ASN A 187 -1.65 -9.88 -3.02
C ASN A 187 -1.51 -11.22 -3.75
N CYS A 188 -0.46 -11.99 -3.43
CA CYS A 188 -0.14 -13.26 -4.09
C CYS A 188 -0.02 -13.19 -5.62
N CYS A 189 0.29 -12.01 -6.15
CA CYS A 189 0.50 -11.81 -7.56
C CYS A 189 1.92 -11.33 -7.82
N TYR A 190 2.63 -12.08 -8.65
CA TYR A 190 3.95 -11.70 -9.14
C TYR A 190 3.84 -11.29 -10.61
N GLY A 191 4.71 -10.38 -11.03
CA GLY A 191 4.67 -9.85 -12.39
C GLY A 191 3.73 -8.66 -12.55
N MET A 192 4.25 -7.57 -13.11
CA MET A 192 3.58 -6.28 -13.18
C MET A 192 2.45 -6.31 -14.19
N LEU A 193 2.68 -7.00 -15.30
CA LEU A 193 1.68 -7.24 -16.32
C LEU A 193 0.53 -8.11 -15.78
N ASN A 194 0.84 -9.12 -14.95
CA ASN A 194 -0.18 -9.97 -14.33
C ASN A 194 -1.04 -9.16 -13.36
N LYS A 195 -0.40 -8.41 -12.44
CA LYS A 195 -1.08 -7.48 -11.51
C LYS A 195 -1.99 -6.52 -12.28
N LEU A 196 -1.45 -5.84 -13.29
CA LEU A 196 -2.20 -4.87 -14.10
C LEU A 196 -3.41 -5.50 -14.80
N ASN A 197 -3.25 -6.68 -15.39
CA ASN A 197 -4.32 -7.35 -16.12
C ASN A 197 -5.47 -7.78 -15.19
N ASP A 198 -5.15 -8.39 -14.04
CA ASP A 198 -6.18 -8.75 -13.06
C ASP A 198 -6.83 -7.50 -12.42
N MET A 199 -6.08 -6.43 -12.17
CA MET A 199 -6.66 -5.14 -11.71
C MET A 199 -7.63 -4.53 -12.72
N LYS A 200 -7.33 -4.62 -14.03
CA LYS A 200 -8.25 -4.20 -15.09
C LYS A 200 -9.54 -5.02 -15.09
N ILE A 201 -9.43 -6.34 -14.90
CA ILE A 201 -10.59 -7.23 -14.80
C ILE A 201 -11.43 -6.87 -13.56
N MET A 202 -10.82 -6.67 -12.40
CA MET A 202 -11.52 -6.24 -11.18
C MET A 202 -12.30 -4.94 -11.38
N LEU A 203 -11.70 -3.94 -12.04
CA LEU A 203 -12.41 -2.68 -12.36
C LEU A 203 -13.54 -2.89 -13.36
N GLN A 204 -13.39 -3.78 -14.34
CA GLN A 204 -14.45 -4.11 -15.29
C GLN A 204 -15.61 -4.84 -14.61
N ASP A 205 -15.30 -5.76 -13.70
CA ASP A 205 -16.27 -6.48 -12.88
C ASP A 205 -17.08 -5.52 -12.03
N TRP A 206 -16.40 -4.58 -11.36
CA TRP A 206 -17.04 -3.53 -10.59
C TRP A 206 -17.96 -2.66 -11.43
N ARG A 207 -17.54 -2.26 -12.64
CA ARG A 207 -18.38 -1.47 -13.56
C ARG A 207 -19.63 -2.24 -13.98
N THR A 208 -19.47 -3.52 -14.32
CA THR A 208 -20.57 -4.39 -14.73
C THR A 208 -21.55 -4.61 -13.59
N PHE A 209 -21.05 -4.93 -12.39
CA PHE A 209 -21.87 -5.03 -11.19
C PHE A 209 -22.67 -3.74 -10.91
N ASN A 210 -22.03 -2.57 -11.10
CA ASN A 210 -22.70 -1.28 -10.91
C ASN A 210 -23.62 -0.83 -12.06
N SER A 211 -23.67 -1.54 -13.18
CA SER A 211 -24.70 -1.34 -14.21
C SER A 211 -25.92 -2.24 -13.99
N LEU A 212 -25.84 -3.26 -13.12
CA LEU A 212 -26.95 -4.15 -12.83
C LEU A 212 -28.09 -3.43 -12.06
N PRO A 213 -29.37 -3.76 -12.33
CA PRO A 213 -30.49 -3.35 -11.49
C PRO A 213 -30.35 -3.85 -10.04
N LEU A 214 -30.84 -3.08 -9.06
CA LEU A 214 -30.71 -3.40 -7.62
C LEU A 214 -31.18 -4.82 -7.26
N LYS A 215 -32.27 -5.28 -7.86
CA LYS A 215 -32.79 -6.65 -7.68
C LYS A 215 -31.79 -7.75 -8.03
N HIS A 216 -30.85 -7.50 -8.94
CA HIS A 216 -29.81 -8.46 -9.32
C HIS A 216 -28.52 -8.31 -8.50
N ARG A 217 -28.30 -7.16 -7.85
CA ARG A 217 -27.18 -6.98 -6.92
C ARG A 217 -27.41 -7.72 -5.60
N ASN A 218 -28.67 -7.73 -5.14
CA ASN A 218 -29.05 -8.37 -3.88
C ASN A 218 -29.02 -9.91 -3.90
N VAL A 219 -28.93 -10.53 -5.09
CA VAL A 219 -28.96 -12.01 -5.23
C VAL A 219 -27.54 -12.60 -5.28
N SER A 220 -26.48 -11.78 -5.16
CA SER A 220 -25.08 -12.23 -5.08
C SER A 220 -24.64 -13.21 -6.19
N ILE A 221 -25.29 -13.16 -7.37
CA ILE A 221 -24.99 -14.05 -8.51
C ILE A 221 -23.69 -13.63 -9.20
N PHE A 222 -23.24 -12.40 -8.97
CA PHE A 222 -22.06 -11.84 -9.61
C PHE A 222 -20.82 -12.08 -8.74
N THR A 223 -19.84 -12.80 -9.28
CA THR A 223 -18.56 -13.07 -8.63
C THR A 223 -17.41 -12.44 -9.41
N TRP A 224 -16.28 -12.25 -8.74
CA TRP A 224 -15.05 -11.80 -9.39
C TRP A 224 -14.59 -12.81 -10.44
N ARG A 225 -14.16 -12.31 -11.62
CA ARG A 225 -13.52 -13.15 -12.65
C ARG A 225 -12.03 -13.40 -12.38
N VAL A 226 -11.46 -12.70 -11.40
CA VAL A 226 -10.06 -12.81 -10.97
C VAL A 226 -9.86 -13.83 -9.84
N PRO A 227 -8.63 -14.30 -9.61
CA PRO A 227 -7.45 -14.10 -10.46
C PRO A 227 -7.52 -14.90 -11.77
N ARG A 228 -7.07 -14.30 -12.88
CA ARG A 228 -6.86 -14.99 -14.18
C ARG A 228 -5.40 -15.09 -14.54
N PHE A 229 -4.65 -14.02 -14.27
CA PHE A 229 -3.24 -13.91 -14.61
C PHE A 229 -2.34 -14.14 -13.40
N CYS A 230 -2.76 -13.74 -12.20
CA CYS A 230 -2.07 -14.01 -10.95
C CYS A 230 -2.31 -15.47 -10.51
N ARG A 231 -1.43 -16.40 -10.88
CA ARG A 231 -1.63 -17.83 -10.56
C ARG A 231 -1.06 -18.15 -9.17
N LYS A 232 -1.80 -18.90 -8.36
CA LYS A 232 -1.33 -19.41 -7.04
C LYS A 232 -0.04 -20.26 -7.12
N SER A 233 0.31 -20.76 -8.31
CA SER A 233 1.50 -21.57 -8.59
C SER A 233 2.73 -20.77 -9.02
N ASP A 234 2.66 -19.44 -9.09
CA ASP A 234 3.86 -18.62 -9.25
C ASP A 234 4.61 -18.68 -7.90
N ILE A 235 5.38 -19.76 -7.75
CA ILE A 235 6.29 -20.03 -6.64
C ILE A 235 7.04 -18.73 -6.36
N GLU A 236 6.94 -18.23 -5.12
CA GLU A 236 7.85 -17.21 -4.61
C GLU A 236 9.26 -17.66 -5.04
N PRO A 237 9.98 -16.92 -5.91
CA PRO A 237 11.30 -17.38 -6.32
C PRO A 237 12.05 -17.70 -5.04
N LYS A 238 12.49 -18.97 -4.90
CA LYS A 238 13.31 -19.41 -3.76
C LYS A 238 14.26 -18.26 -3.49
N GLN A 239 14.31 -17.74 -2.27
CA GLN A 239 15.22 -16.68 -1.86
C GLN A 239 16.66 -17.12 -2.22
N GLY A 240 17.04 -16.91 -3.47
CA GLY A 240 18.39 -17.02 -3.95
C GLY A 240 19.12 -15.91 -3.25
N LEU A 241 20.21 -16.27 -2.59
CA LEU A 241 21.05 -15.37 -1.83
C LEU A 241 21.26 -14.07 -2.62
N CYS A 242 20.55 -13.01 -2.24
CA CYS A 242 21.07 -11.67 -2.44
C CYS A 242 22.19 -11.55 -1.41
N ASN A 243 23.42 -11.84 -1.86
CA ASN A 243 24.62 -11.53 -1.11
C ASN A 243 24.58 -10.05 -0.75
N SER A 244 24.50 -9.80 0.57
CA SER A 244 25.15 -8.74 1.32
C SER A 244 25.27 -7.35 0.64
N HIS A 245 24.58 -6.36 1.26
CA HIS A 245 24.73 -4.89 1.11
C HIS A 245 23.73 -4.11 0.22
N GLY A 246 22.46 -4.53 0.13
CA GLY A 246 21.43 -3.78 -0.63
C GLY A 246 20.03 -3.67 -0.03
N MET A 247 19.81 -4.05 1.24
CA MET A 247 18.50 -3.95 1.90
C MET A 247 18.25 -2.52 2.40
N ARG A 248 17.69 -1.63 1.57
CA ARG A 248 17.40 -0.25 2.02
C ARG A 248 15.99 0.28 1.76
N ILE A 249 15.08 -0.48 1.16
CA ILE A 249 13.91 0.16 0.53
C ILE A 249 12.58 -0.04 1.28
N SER A 250 12.37 -1.14 2.02
CA SER A 250 11.13 -1.35 2.79
C SER A 250 11.03 -0.46 4.04
N HIS A 251 12.12 0.24 4.40
CA HIS A 251 12.15 1.16 5.54
C HIS A 251 11.20 2.36 5.43
N SER A 252 10.69 2.67 4.23
CA SER A 252 10.08 3.97 3.98
C SER A 252 8.69 4.15 4.59
N HIS A 253 7.74 3.21 4.58
CA HIS A 253 6.39 3.49 5.11
C HIS A 253 6.30 3.51 6.63
N VAL A 254 6.95 2.57 7.33
CA VAL A 254 6.99 2.55 8.80
C VAL A 254 7.69 3.82 9.31
N TRP A 255 8.77 4.21 8.64
CA TRP A 255 9.49 5.46 8.93
C TRP A 255 8.67 6.71 8.54
N LEU A 256 8.10 6.76 7.34
CA LEU A 256 7.27 7.87 6.87
C LEU A 256 6.06 8.04 7.77
N ALA A 257 5.34 6.98 8.12
CA ALA A 257 4.26 7.03 9.08
C ALA A 257 4.78 7.54 10.42
N GLY A 258 5.88 6.98 10.95
CA GLY A 258 6.50 7.48 12.18
C GLY A 258 6.87 8.97 12.17
N ASN A 259 7.19 9.55 11.01
CA ASN A 259 7.55 10.97 10.85
C ASN A 259 6.38 11.88 10.42
N LEU A 260 5.34 11.32 9.77
CA LEU A 260 4.16 12.03 9.29
C LEU A 260 3.00 12.02 10.30
N ILE A 261 3.06 11.14 11.30
CA ILE A 261 2.08 11.10 12.39
C ILE A 261 2.34 12.30 13.30
N SER A 262 1.61 13.39 13.04
CA SER A 262 1.45 14.52 13.96
C SER A 262 0.13 14.42 14.70
N ASP A 263 0.00 15.14 15.81
CA ASP A 263 -1.26 15.20 16.57
C ASP A 263 -2.44 15.58 15.66
N ASN A 264 -3.54 14.82 15.79
CA ASN A 264 -4.81 15.03 15.10
C ASN A 264 -4.87 14.66 13.60
N VAL A 265 -3.95 13.87 13.04
CA VAL A 265 -4.04 13.34 11.66
C VAL A 265 -4.52 11.89 11.65
N LEU A 266 -5.51 11.57 10.82
CA LEU A 266 -5.93 10.21 10.58
C LEU A 266 -5.22 9.69 9.32
N LEU A 267 -4.45 8.62 9.46
CA LEU A 267 -3.65 8.09 8.36
C LEU A 267 -4.26 6.81 7.81
N LEU A 268 -4.67 6.88 6.55
CA LEU A 268 -5.02 5.73 5.74
C LEU A 268 -3.82 5.38 4.88
N ILE A 269 -3.06 4.38 5.27
CA ILE A 269 -1.94 3.92 4.47
C ILE A 269 -2.45 2.81 3.58
N VAL A 270 -2.37 3.06 2.28
CA VAL A 270 -2.50 2.01 1.29
C VAL A 270 -1.07 1.63 0.95
N ASP A 271 -0.71 0.41 1.31
CA ASP A 271 0.62 -0.12 1.07
C ASP A 271 0.68 -0.86 -0.25
N PHE A 272 1.92 -0.93 -0.71
CA PHE A 272 2.30 -1.06 -2.09
C PHE A 272 3.60 -1.85 -2.15
N PHE A 273 3.66 -2.94 -1.38
CA PHE A 273 4.82 -3.81 -1.32
C PHE A 273 4.46 -5.25 -1.71
N ARG A 274 4.81 -5.62 -2.95
CA ARG A 274 5.43 -6.92 -3.21
C ARG A 274 6.28 -6.94 -4.49
N TYR A 275 7.56 -7.25 -4.27
CA TYR A 275 8.65 -7.65 -5.15
C TYR A 275 8.33 -8.00 -6.62
N ILE A 276 9.00 -7.34 -7.56
CA ILE A 276 9.34 -7.88 -8.90
C ILE A 276 10.77 -7.46 -9.25
N THR A 277 11.70 -8.41 -9.23
CA THR A 277 12.98 -8.30 -9.95
C THR A 277 12.86 -9.03 -11.28
N GLY A 278 13.18 -8.34 -12.37
CA GLY A 278 13.34 -8.94 -13.69
C GLY A 278 13.77 -7.90 -14.72
N ASN A 279 15.09 -7.77 -14.91
CA ASN A 279 15.80 -7.25 -16.09
C ASN A 279 15.13 -6.15 -16.93
N VAL A 280 15.70 -4.94 -16.87
CA VAL A 280 15.96 -4.17 -18.10
C VAL A 280 17.42 -3.74 -18.08
N ILE A 281 18.18 -4.38 -18.97
CA ILE A 281 19.56 -4.12 -19.32
C ILE A 281 19.64 -2.90 -20.26
N THR A 282 20.78 -2.22 -20.15
CA THR A 282 21.46 -1.32 -21.11
C THR A 282 21.02 0.14 -21.28
N SER A 283 21.92 1.01 -20.79
CA SER A 283 22.53 2.18 -21.45
C SER A 283 21.67 3.40 -21.74
N ILE A 284 22.11 4.56 -21.24
CA ILE A 284 22.64 5.68 -22.05
C ILE A 284 23.36 6.63 -21.06
N PRO A 285 24.67 6.90 -21.21
CA PRO A 285 25.28 8.09 -20.63
C PRO A 285 24.92 9.28 -21.51
N LEU A 286 24.74 10.48 -20.95
CA LEU A 286 25.05 11.76 -21.58
C LEU A 286 24.80 12.87 -20.56
N GLY A 287 25.86 13.61 -20.24
CA GLY A 287 25.80 14.76 -19.36
C GLY A 287 25.01 15.90 -19.97
N TYR A 288 24.44 16.74 -19.11
CA TYR A 288 24.03 18.09 -19.48
C TYR A 288 24.10 19.01 -18.25
N ASN A 289 24.93 20.04 -18.37
CA ASN A 289 24.94 21.20 -17.49
C ASN A 289 23.72 22.08 -17.80
N ALA A 290 23.05 22.58 -16.76
CA ALA A 290 22.33 23.84 -16.84
C ALA A 290 22.34 24.51 -15.45
N ASN A 291 22.97 25.68 -15.42
CA ASN A 291 23.04 26.61 -14.29
C ASN A 291 21.71 27.35 -14.07
N THR A 292 21.54 27.85 -12.83
CA THR A 292 20.64 28.94 -12.34
C THR A 292 19.13 28.68 -12.35
N SER A 293 18.31 29.06 -11.35
CA SER A 293 18.48 29.83 -10.11
C SER A 293 17.16 29.77 -9.30
N ASP A 294 17.27 29.74 -7.97
CA ASP A 294 16.30 30.13 -6.94
C ASP A 294 14.88 29.56 -6.90
N ALA A 295 14.66 28.63 -5.97
CA ALA A 295 13.46 28.57 -5.12
C ALA A 295 13.73 27.76 -3.83
N GLY A 296 13.99 28.47 -2.73
CA GLY A 296 13.67 28.12 -1.34
C GLY A 296 14.11 26.74 -0.81
N ASP A 297 15.23 26.74 -0.08
CA ASP A 297 15.84 25.59 0.58
C ASP A 297 14.90 24.83 1.55
N ILE A 298 14.72 23.54 1.28
CA ILE A 298 14.44 22.50 2.28
C ILE A 298 15.72 21.66 2.36
N PRO A 299 16.29 21.39 3.55
CA PRO A 299 17.64 20.83 3.65
C PRO A 299 17.73 19.45 2.96
N MET A 300 18.45 19.45 1.85
CA MET A 300 18.76 18.28 1.05
C MET A 300 19.89 17.51 1.74
N PHE A 301 19.56 16.42 2.45
CA PHE A 301 20.57 15.54 3.04
C PHE A 301 21.26 14.71 1.95
N ASN A 302 22.35 15.25 1.40
CA ASN A 302 23.34 14.53 0.61
C ASN A 302 24.40 13.91 1.52
N LYS A 303 24.45 12.57 1.57
CA LYS A 303 25.67 11.72 1.53
C LYS A 303 25.33 10.30 1.98
N VAL A 304 25.35 9.35 1.05
CA VAL A 304 25.80 7.97 1.32
C VAL A 304 26.69 7.57 0.14
N GLY A 305 27.86 7.04 0.49
CA GLY A 305 29.08 6.97 -0.31
C GLY A 305 28.99 6.29 -1.68
N SER A 306 29.91 6.70 -2.53
CA SER A 306 30.30 6.07 -3.79
C SER A 306 30.79 4.63 -3.57
N CYS A 307 30.31 3.69 -4.38
CA CYS A 307 30.98 2.41 -4.59
C CYS A 307 32.04 2.61 -5.68
N ILE A 308 33.29 2.26 -5.36
CA ILE A 308 34.40 2.13 -6.30
C ILE A 308 34.36 0.68 -6.82
N ASP A 309 34.46 0.52 -8.12
CA ASP A 309 34.52 -0.77 -8.82
C ASP A 309 35.85 -1.49 -8.58
N VAL A 310 35.77 -2.81 -8.31
CA VAL A 310 36.77 -3.82 -8.67
C VAL A 310 36.05 -5.05 -9.17
#